data_AF-T0SQA9-F1
#
_entry.id   AF-T0SQA9-F1
#
_cell.length_a   1.000
_cell.length_b   1.000
_cell.length_c   1.000
_cell.angle_alpha   90.00
_cell.angle_beta   90.00
_cell.angle_gamma   90.00
#
_symmetry.space_group_name_H-M   'P 1'
#
loop_
_entity.id
_entity.type
_entity.pdbx_description
1 polymer ?
#
loop_
_entity_poly.entity_id
_entity_poly.type
_entity_poly.pdbx_seq_one_letter_code
_entity_poly.pdbx_strand_id
1 'polypeptide(L)'
;MKGSVYVLYLQFEKKLDEKFLTLSRVYSQYGMTLVPISVEDFKTMSFTSPQYVLAIVRDITSLKEYKSLLKRYLNYMMRTGKVTLFELSSFEVIQEVKLLKEGRVFQERLPMTMFQTVDLVGRKIYLDLTSGSKRWPGGRRAKLPSV
;
A
#
# COMPACT_ATOMS: atom_id res chain seq x y z
N MET A 1 16.83 -12.36 -9.47
CA MET A 1 15.37 -12.56 -9.31
C MET A 1 14.66 -11.23 -9.54
N LYS A 2 14.13 -10.97 -10.74
CA LYS A 2 13.23 -9.82 -10.95
C LYS A 2 11.82 -10.26 -10.55
N GLY A 3 11.53 -10.25 -9.25
CA GLY A 3 10.13 -10.30 -8.81
C GLY A 3 9.50 -8.96 -9.15
N SER A 4 8.51 -8.94 -10.04
CA SER A 4 7.74 -7.72 -10.31
C SER A 4 7.06 -7.28 -9.01
N VAL A 5 7.29 -6.03 -8.61
CA VAL A 5 6.65 -5.49 -7.40
C VAL A 5 5.26 -4.98 -7.78
N TYR A 6 4.24 -5.55 -7.17
CA TYR A 6 2.85 -5.17 -7.42
C TYR A 6 2.36 -4.14 -6.39
N VAL A 7 1.63 -3.13 -6.88
CA VAL A 7 0.92 -2.16 -6.06
C VAL A 7 -0.56 -2.21 -6.46
N LEU A 8 -1.42 -2.52 -5.50
CA LEU A 8 -2.85 -2.63 -5.73
C LEU A 8 -3.49 -1.24 -5.70
N TYR A 9 -4.06 -0.80 -6.81
CA TYR A 9 -4.79 0.45 -6.93
C TYR A 9 -6.27 0.21 -6.66
N LEU A 10 -6.78 0.79 -5.56
CA LEU A 10 -8.20 0.68 -5.22
C LEU A 10 -9.04 1.52 -6.18
N GLN A 11 -9.89 0.82 -6.94
CA GLN A 11 -10.83 1.41 -7.86
C GLN A 11 -12.20 1.55 -7.18
N PHE A 12 -12.60 2.80 -6.87
CA PHE A 12 -13.91 3.13 -6.29
C PHE A 12 -15.01 3.27 -7.37
N GLU A 13 -14.64 3.67 -8.59
CA GLU A 13 -15.61 3.84 -9.69
C GLU A 13 -15.67 2.60 -10.58
N LYS A 14 -16.83 2.26 -11.16
CA LYS A 14 -16.95 1.09 -12.07
C LYS A 14 -16.09 1.21 -13.34
N LYS A 15 -15.83 2.44 -13.79
CA LYS A 15 -15.03 2.70 -14.98
C LYS A 15 -13.59 3.03 -14.56
N LEU A 16 -12.63 2.43 -15.26
CA LEU A 16 -11.22 2.74 -15.04
C LEU A 16 -10.91 4.15 -15.57
N ASP A 17 -10.34 4.98 -14.72
CA ASP A 17 -10.00 6.37 -15.05
C ASP A 17 -8.78 6.43 -16.00
N GLU A 18 -8.78 7.37 -16.94
CA GLU A 18 -7.64 7.65 -17.81
C GLU A 18 -6.39 8.01 -17.00
N LYS A 19 -6.57 8.67 -15.84
CA LYS A 19 -5.46 8.98 -14.91
C LYS A 19 -4.77 7.73 -14.39
N PHE A 20 -5.47 6.60 -14.25
CA PHE A 20 -4.85 5.33 -13.90
C PHE A 20 -3.90 4.84 -15.00
N LEU A 21 -4.27 4.98 -16.28
CA LEU A 21 -3.43 4.54 -17.40
C LEU A 21 -2.13 5.33 -17.47
N THR A 22 -2.19 6.64 -17.23
CA THR A 22 -0.98 7.47 -17.17
C THR A 22 -0.15 7.12 -15.94
N LEU A 23 -0.78 6.95 -14.78
CA LEU A 23 -0.08 6.58 -13.55
C LEU A 23 0.61 5.21 -13.66
N SER A 24 -0.05 4.21 -14.24
CA SER A 24 0.50 2.86 -14.40
C SER A 24 1.73 2.83 -15.32
N ARG A 25 1.76 3.69 -16.35
CA ARG A 25 2.96 3.90 -17.18
C ARG A 25 4.11 4.46 -16.35
N VAL A 26 3.87 5.45 -15.50
CA VAL A 26 4.90 6.00 -14.61
C VAL A 26 5.38 4.93 -13.63
N TYR A 27 4.50 4.17 -12.98
CA TYR A 27 4.90 3.06 -12.11
C TYR A 27 5.80 2.05 -12.83
N SER A 28 5.46 1.71 -14.08
CA SER A 28 6.22 0.75 -14.89
C SER A 28 7.65 1.22 -15.17
N GLN A 29 7.87 2.54 -15.35
CA GLN A 29 9.20 3.12 -15.52
C GLN A 29 10.09 2.93 -14.27
N TYR A 30 9.48 2.83 -13.09
CA TYR A 30 10.16 2.59 -11.81
C TYR A 30 10.25 1.10 -11.47
N GLY A 31 9.91 0.19 -12.40
CA GLY A 31 9.97 -1.25 -12.18
C GLY A 31 8.86 -1.78 -11.26
N MET A 32 7.79 -1.01 -11.06
CA MET A 32 6.62 -1.40 -10.28
C MET A 32 5.41 -1.59 -11.20
N THR A 33 4.54 -2.54 -10.88
CA THR A 33 3.31 -2.79 -11.63
C THR A 33 2.11 -2.33 -10.81
N LEU A 34 1.39 -1.34 -11.32
CA LEU A 34 0.15 -0.87 -10.73
C LEU A 34 -1.01 -1.74 -11.24
N VAL A 35 -1.70 -2.42 -10.34
CA VAL A 35 -2.78 -3.36 -10.66
C VAL A 35 -4.11 -2.77 -10.18
N PRO A 36 -5.07 -2.49 -11.07
CA PRO A 36 -6.36 -1.98 -10.65
C PRO A 36 -7.16 -3.12 -10.00
N ILE A 37 -7.82 -2.83 -8.88
CA ILE A 37 -8.68 -3.79 -8.20
C ILE A 37 -9.95 -3.11 -7.71
N SER A 38 -11.10 -3.76 -7.94
CA SER A 38 -12.37 -3.30 -7.40
C SER A 38 -12.40 -3.45 -5.87
N VAL A 39 -13.23 -2.64 -5.22
CA VAL A 39 -13.42 -2.72 -3.77
C VAL A 39 -14.01 -4.08 -3.37
N GLU A 40 -14.86 -4.67 -4.20
CA GLU A 40 -15.48 -5.97 -4.00
C GLU A 40 -14.44 -7.08 -4.05
N ASP A 41 -13.63 -7.11 -5.11
CA ASP A 41 -12.58 -8.12 -5.27
C ASP A 41 -11.57 -8.03 -4.12
N PHE A 42 -11.16 -6.81 -3.77
CA PHE A 42 -10.22 -6.57 -2.67
C PHE A 42 -10.70 -7.15 -1.34
N LYS A 43 -12.01 -7.11 -1.05
CA LYS A 43 -12.59 -7.69 0.18
C LYS A 43 -12.54 -9.22 0.19
N THR A 44 -12.60 -9.85 -0.98
CA THR A 44 -12.59 -11.32 -1.11
C THR A 44 -11.19 -11.91 -1.17
N MET A 45 -10.17 -11.09 -1.44
CA MET A 45 -8.79 -11.56 -1.51
C MET A 45 -8.25 -12.00 -0.16
N SER A 46 -7.59 -13.16 -0.15
CA SER A 46 -6.74 -13.59 0.94
C SER A 46 -5.28 -13.23 0.64
N PHE A 47 -4.68 -12.38 1.48
CA PHE A 47 -3.26 -12.04 1.34
C PHE A 47 -2.41 -12.98 2.19
N THR A 48 -1.54 -13.74 1.52
CA THR A 48 -0.53 -14.61 2.14
C THR A 48 0.75 -13.86 2.49
N SER A 49 1.04 -12.76 1.80
CA SER A 49 2.16 -11.85 2.06
C SER A 49 1.68 -10.41 2.17
N PRO A 50 2.44 -9.52 2.85
CA PRO A 50 2.15 -8.10 2.89
C PRO A 50 2.00 -7.51 1.48
N GLN A 51 0.95 -6.73 1.27
CA GLN A 51 0.66 -6.05 0.00
C GLN A 51 0.75 -4.54 0.16
N TYR A 52 1.13 -3.87 -0.92
CA TYR A 52 1.10 -2.41 -1.02
C TYR A 52 -0.20 -1.99 -1.70
N VAL A 53 -0.95 -1.09 -1.06
CA VAL A 53 -2.27 -0.66 -1.53
C VAL A 53 -2.26 0.86 -1.69
N LEU A 54 -2.65 1.35 -2.85
CA LEU A 54 -2.80 2.77 -3.18
C LEU A 54 -4.29 3.11 -3.25
N ALA A 55 -4.73 4.06 -2.42
CA ALA A 55 -6.06 4.63 -2.43
C ALA A 55 -5.98 6.10 -2.83
N ILE A 56 -6.64 6.47 -3.93
CA ILE A 56 -6.74 7.88 -4.37
C ILE A 56 -8.19 8.34 -4.23
N VAL A 57 -8.46 9.25 -3.29
CA VAL A 57 -9.80 9.73 -2.94
C VAL A 57 -9.96 11.20 -3.33
N ARG A 58 -10.73 11.47 -4.39
CA ARG A 58 -10.81 12.82 -5.00
C ARG A 58 -12.15 13.50 -4.83
N ASP A 59 -13.20 12.70 -4.74
CA ASP A 59 -14.60 13.15 -4.66
C ASP A 59 -15.32 12.52 -3.45
N ILE A 60 -16.52 13.03 -3.18
CA ILE A 60 -17.34 12.64 -2.03
C ILE A 60 -17.84 11.19 -2.13
N THR A 61 -18.06 10.68 -3.33
CA THR A 61 -18.52 9.30 -3.56
C THR A 61 -17.42 8.32 -3.19
N SER A 62 -16.22 8.53 -3.74
CA SER A 62 -15.00 7.81 -3.39
C SER A 62 -14.71 7.87 -1.88
N LEU A 63 -14.93 9.02 -1.24
CA LEU A 63 -14.75 9.19 0.20
C LEU A 63 -15.70 8.30 1.02
N LYS A 64 -16.98 8.23 0.63
CA LYS A 64 -17.96 7.40 1.34
C LYS A 64 -17.59 5.92 1.26
N GLU A 65 -17.23 5.45 0.08
CA GLU A 65 -16.80 4.07 -0.13
C GLU A 65 -15.52 3.75 0.62
N TYR A 66 -14.53 4.64 0.52
CA TYR A 66 -13.27 4.52 1.22
C TYR A 66 -13.47 4.46 2.74
N LYS A 67 -14.28 5.34 3.34
CA LYS A 67 -14.58 5.29 4.78
C LYS A 67 -15.24 3.97 5.21
N SER A 68 -16.15 3.45 4.39
CA SER A 68 -16.79 2.15 4.63
C SER A 68 -15.76 1.01 4.59
N LEU A 69 -14.89 1.01 3.57
CA LEU A 69 -13.81 0.04 3.41
C LEU A 69 -12.78 0.14 4.55
N LEU A 70 -12.41 1.35 4.95
CA LEU A 70 -11.45 1.63 6.02
C LEU A 70 -11.91 1.04 7.35
N LYS A 71 -13.16 1.36 7.75
CA LYS A 71 -13.76 0.91 9.00
C LYS A 71 -13.93 -0.60 9.06
N ARG A 72 -14.35 -1.23 7.96
CA ARG A 72 -14.72 -2.66 7.94
C ARG A 72 -13.55 -3.59 7.63
N TYR A 73 -12.58 -3.14 6.84
CA TYR A 73 -11.54 -4.03 6.28
C TYR A 73 -10.12 -3.46 6.46
N LEU A 74 -9.80 -2.30 5.89
CA LEU A 74 -8.40 -1.86 5.80
C LEU A 74 -7.76 -1.70 7.19
N ASN A 75 -8.45 -1.14 8.18
CA ASN A 75 -7.88 -0.99 9.53
C ASN A 75 -7.43 -2.33 10.11
N TYR A 76 -8.22 -3.39 9.94
CA TYR A 76 -7.85 -4.73 10.39
C TYR A 76 -6.63 -5.26 9.61
N MET A 77 -6.61 -5.09 8.29
CA MET A 77 -5.53 -5.57 7.43
C MET A 77 -4.20 -4.85 7.69
N MET A 78 -4.26 -3.56 8.02
CA MET A 78 -3.09 -2.76 8.40
C MET A 78 -2.57 -3.15 9.80
N ARG A 79 -3.47 -3.33 10.78
CA ARG A 79 -3.11 -3.80 12.12
C ARG A 79 -2.49 -5.19 12.13
N THR A 80 -2.94 -6.08 11.26
CA THR A 80 -2.35 -7.43 11.09
C THR A 80 -1.09 -7.42 10.21
N GLY A 81 -0.72 -6.26 9.66
CA GLY A 81 0.46 -6.09 8.83
C GLY A 81 0.38 -6.72 7.44
N LYS A 82 -0.82 -7.15 7.02
CA LYS A 82 -1.09 -7.70 5.68
C LYS A 82 -1.12 -6.62 4.61
N VAL A 83 -1.40 -5.38 4.98
CA VAL A 83 -1.48 -4.24 4.06
C VAL A 83 -0.64 -3.08 4.57
N THR A 84 0.10 -2.48 3.66
CA THR A 84 0.66 -1.12 3.79
C THR A 84 -0.12 -0.21 2.86
N LEU A 85 -0.80 0.80 3.42
CA LEU A 85 -1.70 1.68 2.70
C LEU A 85 -1.03 3.03 2.38
N PHE A 86 -1.17 3.46 1.14
CA PHE A 86 -0.85 4.81 0.68
C PHE A 86 -2.17 5.51 0.35
N GLU A 87 -2.57 6.43 1.21
CA GLU A 87 -3.79 7.23 1.08
C GLU A 87 -3.45 8.59 0.51
N LEU A 88 -3.95 8.88 -0.70
CA LEU A 88 -3.87 10.19 -1.32
C LEU A 88 -5.28 10.77 -1.38
N SER A 89 -5.56 11.82 -0.60
CA SER A 89 -6.93 12.30 -0.43
C SER A 89 -7.07 13.81 -0.51
N SER A 90 -8.10 14.28 -1.23
CA SER A 90 -8.58 15.66 -1.18
C SER A 90 -9.34 15.98 0.11
N PHE A 91 -9.75 14.97 0.87
CA PHE A 91 -10.46 15.09 2.16
C PHE A 91 -9.61 14.64 3.34
N GLU A 92 -9.84 15.25 4.50
CA GLU A 92 -9.17 14.83 5.72
C GLU A 92 -9.76 13.49 6.21
N VAL A 93 -8.89 12.51 6.42
CA VAL A 93 -9.26 11.20 6.97
C VAL A 93 -8.43 10.96 8.21
N ILE A 94 -9.07 10.83 9.36
CA ILE A 94 -8.35 10.60 10.60
C ILE A 94 -7.88 9.15 10.65
N GLN A 95 -6.57 8.96 10.66
CA GLN A 95 -5.93 7.65 10.78
C GLN A 95 -5.48 7.39 12.23
N GLU A 96 -5.34 6.12 12.59
CA GLU A 96 -4.84 5.74 13.90
C GLU A 96 -3.34 6.09 14.03
N VAL A 97 -2.98 6.85 15.07
CA VAL A 97 -1.59 7.29 15.33
C VAL A 97 -0.61 6.11 15.37
N LYS A 98 -1.06 4.95 15.87
CA LYS A 98 -0.25 3.72 15.90
C LYS A 98 0.13 3.25 14.50
N LEU A 99 -0.81 3.25 13.55
CA LEU A 99 -0.56 2.80 12.18
C LEU A 99 0.38 3.73 11.41
N LEU A 100 0.30 5.04 11.69
CA LEU A 100 1.23 6.03 11.15
C LEU A 100 2.66 5.79 11.68
N LYS A 101 2.82 5.61 13.00
CA LYS A 101 4.12 5.36 13.63
C LYS A 101 4.77 4.05 13.16
N GLU A 102 3.96 3.02 12.93
CA GLU A 102 4.43 1.72 12.43
C GLU A 102 4.71 1.71 10.92
N GLY A 103 4.47 2.82 10.21
CA GLY A 103 4.64 2.90 8.76
C GLY A 103 3.72 1.95 8.00
N ARG A 104 2.51 1.70 8.54
CA ARG A 104 1.45 0.90 7.91
C ARG A 104 0.52 1.75 7.06
N VAL A 105 0.47 3.06 7.32
CA VAL A 105 -0.29 4.04 6.55
C VAL A 105 0.61 5.23 6.24
N PHE A 106 0.59 5.65 4.98
CA PHE A 106 1.15 6.91 4.52
C PHE A 106 -0.01 7.74 4.00
N GLN A 107 -0.20 8.93 4.57
CA GLN A 107 -1.30 9.81 4.20
C GLN A 107 -0.75 11.10 3.61
N GLU A 108 -1.21 11.43 2.41
CA GLU A 108 -0.83 12.66 1.72
C GLU A 108 -2.07 13.38 1.17
N ARG A 109 -1.97 14.71 1.09
CA ARG A 109 -3.05 15.57 0.59
C ARG A 109 -2.90 15.79 -0.90
N LEU A 110 -4.01 15.70 -1.62
CA LEU A 110 -4.06 16.15 -3.01
C LEU A 110 -4.09 17.69 -3.07
N PRO A 111 -3.50 18.32 -4.11
CA PRO A 111 -2.96 17.71 -5.32
C PRO A 111 -1.52 17.17 -5.16
N MET A 112 -1.25 16.06 -5.84
CA MET A 112 0.10 15.49 -5.97
C MET A 112 0.39 15.17 -7.43
N THR A 113 1.66 15.30 -7.82
CA THR A 113 2.13 14.83 -9.13
C THR A 113 2.29 13.31 -9.12
N MET A 114 2.14 12.69 -10.29
CA MET A 114 2.31 11.22 -10.43
C MET A 114 3.71 10.77 -9.99
N PHE A 115 4.75 11.57 -10.26
CA PHE A 115 6.11 11.28 -9.82
C PHE A 115 6.26 11.30 -8.30
N GLN A 116 5.64 12.25 -7.60
CA GLN A 116 5.64 12.27 -6.13
C GLN A 116 4.93 11.05 -5.55
N THR A 117 3.81 10.64 -6.14
CA THR A 117 3.09 9.42 -5.74
C THR A 117 3.98 8.18 -5.90
N VAL A 118 4.64 8.04 -7.04
CA VAL A 118 5.48 6.88 -7.34
C VAL A 118 6.73 6.87 -6.45
N ASP A 119 7.33 8.04 -6.20
CA ASP A 119 8.48 8.18 -5.30
C ASP A 119 8.13 7.81 -3.84
N LEU A 120 7.00 8.30 -3.33
CA LEU A 120 6.50 7.94 -1.99
C LEU A 120 6.37 6.41 -1.84
N VAL A 121 5.69 5.77 -2.80
CA VAL A 121 5.47 4.31 -2.78
C VAL A 121 6.78 3.56 -2.97
N GLY A 122 7.60 3.97 -3.93
CA GLY A 122 8.87 3.36 -4.27
C GLY A 122 9.87 3.38 -3.11
N ARG A 123 9.98 4.49 -2.38
CA ARG A 123 10.84 4.59 -1.19
C ARG A 123 10.49 3.56 -0.13
N LYS A 124 9.21 3.43 0.20
CA LYS A 124 8.75 2.47 1.21
C LYS A 124 9.01 1.03 0.77
N ILE A 125 8.66 0.69 -0.47
CA ILE A 125 8.91 -0.62 -1.04
C ILE A 125 10.41 -0.97 -1.02
N TYR A 126 11.27 -0.04 -1.45
CA TYR A 126 12.71 -0.22 -1.43
C TYR A 126 13.26 -0.46 -0.02
N LEU A 127 12.77 0.31 0.96
CA LEU A 127 13.13 0.11 2.36
C LEU A 127 12.73 -1.28 2.87
N ASP A 128 11.54 -1.76 2.54
CA ASP A 128 11.06 -3.07 2.97
C ASP A 128 11.88 -4.21 2.33
N LEU A 129 12.21 -4.08 1.04
CA LEU A 129 13.05 -5.05 0.33
C LEU A 129 14.48 -5.10 0.88
N THR A 130 15.08 -3.96 1.19
CA THR A 130 16.45 -3.88 1.73
C THR A 130 16.55 -4.16 3.22
N SER A 131 15.48 -3.96 3.99
CA SER A 131 15.47 -4.29 5.42
C SER A 131 15.46 -5.81 5.65
N GLY A 132 14.83 -6.58 4.75
CA GLY A 132 14.86 -8.04 4.79
C GLY A 132 16.27 -8.64 4.64
N SER A 133 17.17 -7.95 3.93
CA SER A 133 18.57 -8.37 3.75
C SER A 133 19.50 -7.96 4.89
N LYS A 134 19.04 -7.14 5.86
CA LYS A 134 19.84 -6.68 7.01
C LYS A 134 19.82 -7.65 8.20
N ARG A 135 19.73 -8.96 7.97
CA ARG A 135 20.08 -9.94 9.02
C ARG A 135 21.59 -10.04 9.10
N TRP A 136 22.18 -9.53 10.19
CA TRP A 136 23.60 -9.70 10.46
C TRP A 136 23.95 -11.20 10.43
N PRO A 137 24.96 -11.65 9.66
CA PRO A 137 25.25 -13.07 9.45
C PRO A 137 25.61 -13.83 10.74
N GLY A 138 26.04 -13.12 11.79
CA GLY A 138 26.33 -13.68 13.12
C GLY A 138 25.13 -13.79 14.08
N GLY A 139 23.92 -13.44 13.67
CA GLY A 139 22.72 -13.38 14.54
C GLY A 139 22.05 -14.72 14.84
N ARG A 140 22.70 -15.86 14.61
CA ARG A 140 22.19 -17.16 15.10
C ARG A 140 22.40 -17.20 16.61
N ARG A 141 21.32 -17.06 17.38
CA ARG A 141 21.31 -17.32 18.83
C ARG A 141 21.91 -18.71 19.05
N ALA A 142 22.96 -18.82 19.87
CA ALA A 142 23.51 -20.12 20.24
C ALA A 142 22.37 -21.00 20.77
N LYS A 143 22.20 -22.19 20.17
CA LYS A 143 21.30 -23.20 20.74
C LYS A 143 22.01 -23.75 21.97
N LEU A 144 21.32 -23.75 23.12
CA LEU A 144 21.81 -24.49 24.27
C LEU A 144 21.99 -25.96 23.86
N PRO A 145 23.10 -26.62 24.24
CA PRO A 145 23.27 -28.03 23.99
C PRO A 145 22.10 -28.78 24.65
N SER A 146 21.49 -29.69 23.90
CA SER A 146 20.51 -30.62 24.46
C SER A 146 21.24 -31.54 25.44
N VAL A 147 20.97 -31.34 26.73
CA VAL A 147 21.29 -32.31 27.78
C VAL A 147 20.43 -33.55 27.57
#